data_AF-A0A851TS03-F1
#
_entry.id   AF-A0A851TS03-F1
#
_cell.length_a   1.000
_cell.length_b   1.000
_cell.length_c   1.000
_cell.angle_alpha   90.00
_cell.angle_beta   90.00
_cell.angle_gamma   90.00
#
_symmetry.space_group_name_H-M   'P 1'
#
loop_
_entity.id
_entity.type
_entity.pdbx_description
1 polymer ?
#
loop_
_entity_poly.entity_id
_entity_poly.type
_entity_poly.pdbx_seq_one_letter_code
_entity_poly.pdbx_strand_id
1 'polypeptide(L)'
;QLGSPTALADGDTERRLRAAAARGGHTLYVPRGALWGCEDIERMDSAGTLAALTVTMTKAPRSFRLQGPLRERLAELVAAGGPGLLYEGPVRPLCALAPNNVNSMAAACVAAPRLGFDGVRARLVADPSVPDWHVVEVEVTGVGDQGRALRVTSTRRNPAAPGAVTGTATRDAFWSSL
;
A
#
# COMPACT_ATOMS: atom_id res chain seq x y z
N GLN A 1 17.39 3.68 7.42
CA GLN A 1 16.33 3.02 6.64
C GLN A 1 15.18 2.63 7.56
N LEU A 2 13.96 2.58 7.03
CA LEU A 2 12.77 2.26 7.80
C LEU A 2 12.28 0.85 7.43
N GLY A 3 12.31 -0.09 8.40
CA GLY A 3 12.01 -1.50 8.16
C GLY A 3 10.53 -1.80 7.87
N SER A 4 9.60 -0.93 8.27
CA SER A 4 8.17 -1.04 7.93
C SER A 4 7.56 0.35 7.72
N PRO A 5 7.21 0.72 6.47
CA PRO A 5 6.61 2.01 6.12
C PRO A 5 5.33 2.36 6.88
N THR A 6 4.63 1.38 7.45
CA THR A 6 3.39 1.60 8.21
C THR A 6 3.60 2.43 9.48
N ALA A 7 4.83 2.49 10.03
CA ALA A 7 5.16 3.37 11.15
C ALA A 7 4.97 4.86 10.82
N LEU A 8 5.01 5.24 9.54
CA LEU A 8 4.76 6.63 9.10
C LEU A 8 3.28 7.00 9.10
N ALA A 9 2.37 6.05 9.36
CA ALA A 9 0.97 6.35 9.59
C ALA A 9 0.72 7.04 10.95
N ASP A 10 1.67 6.94 11.89
CA ASP A 10 1.64 7.75 13.11
C ASP A 10 2.23 9.13 12.81
N GLY A 11 1.40 10.17 12.94
CA GLY A 11 1.77 11.53 12.56
C GLY A 11 2.94 12.09 13.38
N ASP A 12 3.04 11.72 14.65
CA ASP A 12 4.14 12.15 15.53
C ASP A 12 5.46 11.50 15.10
N THR A 13 5.44 10.19 14.85
CA THR A 13 6.57 9.42 14.32
C THR A 13 7.01 9.96 12.95
N GLU A 14 6.08 10.21 12.04
CA GLU A 14 6.36 10.80 10.73
C GLU A 14 7.05 12.16 10.87
N ARG A 15 6.47 13.08 11.66
CA ARG A 15 7.03 14.42 11.86
C ARG A 15 8.41 14.36 12.51
N ARG A 16 8.60 13.50 13.51
CA ARG A 16 9.90 13.33 14.19
C ARG A 16 10.96 12.79 13.25
N LEU A 17 10.62 11.81 12.41
CA LEU A 17 11.55 11.24 11.43
C LEU A 17 11.89 12.22 10.31
N ARG A 18 10.90 12.94 9.76
CA ARG A 18 11.15 14.01 8.78
C ARG A 18 12.02 15.12 9.35
N ALA A 19 11.74 15.57 10.57
CA ALA A 19 12.52 16.62 11.22
C ALA A 19 13.94 16.15 11.57
N ALA A 20 14.13 14.89 11.97
CA ALA A 20 15.45 14.32 12.19
C ALA A 20 16.27 14.21 10.89
N ALA A 21 15.64 13.77 9.80
CA ALA A 21 16.24 13.70 8.47
C ALA A 21 16.68 15.10 7.99
N ALA A 22 15.80 16.10 8.09
CA ALA A 22 16.10 17.47 7.70
C ALA A 22 17.24 18.10 8.53
N ARG A 23 17.25 17.89 9.86
CA ARG A 23 18.31 18.42 10.74
C ARG A 23 19.67 17.76 10.51
N GLY A 24 19.69 16.48 10.14
CA GLY A 24 20.93 15.73 9.90
C GLY A 24 21.48 15.82 8.48
N GLY A 25 20.75 16.46 7.54
CA GLY A 25 21.10 16.41 6.11
C GLY A 25 20.99 14.99 5.53
N HIS A 26 20.10 14.16 6.08
CA HIS A 26 19.93 12.77 5.69
C HIS A 26 18.59 12.56 4.96
N THR A 27 18.51 11.58 4.07
CA THR A 27 17.28 11.21 3.37
C THR A 27 16.62 10.01 4.04
N LEU A 28 15.31 10.10 4.34
CA LEU A 28 14.54 8.96 4.83
C LEU A 28 14.15 8.06 3.66
N TYR A 29 14.87 6.95 3.48
CA TYR A 29 14.53 5.97 2.46
C TYR A 29 13.38 5.06 2.90
N VAL A 30 12.29 5.08 2.13
CA VAL A 30 11.14 4.18 2.28
C VAL A 30 11.20 3.17 1.13
N PRO A 31 11.49 1.89 1.40
CA PRO A 31 11.64 0.90 0.35
C PRO A 31 10.34 0.72 -0.43
N ARG A 32 10.43 0.84 -1.76
CA ARG A 32 9.28 0.79 -2.68
C ARG A 32 8.54 -0.55 -2.63
N GLY A 33 9.24 -1.62 -2.27
CA GLY A 33 8.65 -2.95 -2.03
C GLY A 33 7.81 -3.43 -3.22
N ALA A 34 6.51 -3.66 -2.99
CA ALA A 34 5.60 -4.10 -4.05
C ALA A 34 5.08 -2.98 -4.98
N LEU A 35 5.30 -1.70 -4.66
CA LEU A 35 4.70 -0.56 -5.35
C LEU A 35 5.39 -0.27 -6.69
N TRP A 36 4.68 -0.54 -7.78
CA TRP A 36 5.09 -0.14 -9.14
C TRP A 36 4.63 1.30 -9.43
N GLY A 37 5.40 2.06 -10.20
CA GLY A 37 5.03 3.43 -10.60
C GLY A 37 5.26 4.51 -9.54
N CYS A 38 6.06 4.23 -8.50
CA CYS A 38 6.37 5.18 -7.42
C CYS A 38 6.87 6.54 -7.94
N GLU A 39 7.79 6.54 -8.91
CA GLU A 39 8.37 7.76 -9.46
C GLU A 39 7.35 8.60 -10.24
N ASP A 40 6.42 7.97 -10.95
CA ASP A 40 5.38 8.69 -11.69
C ASP A 40 4.34 9.28 -10.74
N ILE A 41 4.01 8.56 -9.67
CA ILE A 41 3.17 9.08 -8.58
C ILE A 41 3.83 10.31 -7.94
N GLU A 42 5.11 10.22 -7.59
CA GLU A 42 5.88 11.33 -7.00
C GLU A 42 5.95 12.55 -7.93
N ARG A 43 6.15 12.34 -9.24
CA ARG A 43 6.14 13.40 -10.25
C ARG A 43 4.78 14.08 -10.34
N MET A 44 3.70 13.30 -10.39
CA MET A 44 2.33 13.86 -10.47
C MET A 44 1.95 14.61 -9.19
N ASP A 45 2.30 14.08 -8.01
CA ASP A 45 2.07 14.77 -6.74
C ASP A 45 2.86 16.08 -6.66
N SER A 46 4.14 16.05 -7.01
CA SER A 46 5.01 17.25 -7.02
C SER A 46 4.47 18.33 -7.97
N ALA A 47 4.02 17.93 -9.16
CA ALA A 47 3.41 18.82 -10.16
C ALA A 47 2.00 19.31 -9.76
N GLY A 48 1.42 18.79 -8.68
CA GLY A 48 0.04 19.11 -8.27
C GLY A 48 -1.02 18.57 -9.23
N THR A 49 -0.66 17.59 -10.06
CA THR A 49 -1.56 16.98 -11.05
C THR A 49 -2.15 15.66 -10.58
N LEU A 50 -1.75 15.12 -9.42
CA LEU A 50 -2.36 13.93 -8.82
C LEU A 50 -3.66 14.30 -8.09
N ALA A 51 -4.80 13.76 -8.54
CA ALA A 51 -6.11 13.99 -7.93
C ALA A 51 -6.55 12.85 -7.02
N ALA A 52 -6.25 11.60 -7.39
CA ALA A 52 -6.58 10.42 -6.58
C ALA A 52 -5.58 9.28 -6.80
N LEU A 53 -5.36 8.51 -5.75
CA LEU A 53 -4.54 7.31 -5.74
C LEU A 53 -5.26 6.21 -4.95
N THR A 54 -5.55 5.09 -5.61
CA THR A 54 -6.08 3.89 -4.98
C THR A 54 -5.09 2.76 -5.12
N VAL A 55 -4.86 2.03 -4.03
CA VAL A 55 -4.05 0.82 -4.02
C VAL A 55 -4.93 -0.34 -3.56
N THR A 56 -5.10 -1.32 -4.44
CA THR A 56 -5.81 -2.56 -4.15
C THR A 56 -4.80 -3.68 -3.95
N MET A 57 -4.90 -4.41 -2.85
CA MET A 57 -4.08 -5.59 -2.59
C MET A 57 -4.96 -6.82 -2.40
N THR A 58 -4.75 -7.82 -3.25
CA THR A 58 -5.44 -9.10 -3.21
C THR A 58 -4.47 -10.21 -2.81
N LYS A 59 -4.84 -11.00 -1.80
CA LYS A 59 -4.05 -12.14 -1.31
C LYS A 59 -4.95 -13.30 -0.94
N ALA A 60 -4.39 -14.51 -0.91
CA ALA A 60 -5.04 -15.65 -0.30
C ALA A 60 -5.42 -15.35 1.17
N PRO A 61 -6.58 -15.82 1.67
CA PRO A 61 -7.00 -15.59 3.05
C PRO A 61 -5.92 -15.93 4.10
N ARG A 62 -5.19 -17.03 3.88
CA ARG A 62 -4.08 -17.50 4.75
C ARG A 62 -2.86 -16.57 4.81
N SER A 63 -2.70 -15.65 3.87
CA SER A 63 -1.57 -14.73 3.78
C SER A 63 -1.77 -13.45 4.61
N PHE A 64 -2.93 -13.30 5.24
CA PHE A 64 -3.27 -12.15 6.06
C PHE A 64 -2.83 -12.32 7.52
N ARG A 65 -2.32 -11.24 8.11
CA ARG A 65 -2.02 -11.10 9.55
C ARG A 65 -2.71 -9.83 10.05
N LEU A 66 -4.02 -9.95 10.27
CA LEU A 66 -4.93 -8.85 10.59
C LEU A 66 -5.21 -8.79 12.09
N GLN A 67 -5.57 -7.60 12.55
CA GLN A 67 -5.92 -7.28 13.93
C GLN A 67 -7.34 -6.72 14.01
N GLY A 68 -7.95 -6.83 15.19
CA GLY A 68 -9.27 -6.28 15.48
C GLY A 68 -10.37 -6.76 14.50
N PRO A 69 -11.28 -5.88 14.06
CA PRO A 69 -12.46 -6.27 13.28
C PRO A 69 -12.13 -6.90 11.92
N LEU A 70 -10.95 -6.62 11.35
CA LEU A 70 -10.53 -7.24 10.09
C LEU A 70 -10.27 -8.74 10.21
N ARG A 71 -9.91 -9.22 11.42
CA ARG A 71 -9.71 -10.65 11.67
C ARG A 71 -11.04 -11.41 11.67
N GLU A 72 -12.05 -10.83 12.29
CA GLU A 72 -13.42 -11.40 12.32
C GLU A 72 -13.99 -11.43 10.91
N ARG A 73 -13.86 -10.30 10.18
CA ARG A 73 -14.29 -10.22 8.79
C ARG A 73 -13.62 -11.25 7.89
N LEU A 74 -12.32 -11.50 8.08
CA LEU A 74 -11.61 -12.54 7.33
C LEU A 74 -12.17 -13.94 7.61
N ALA A 75 -12.51 -14.24 8.85
CA ALA A 75 -13.09 -15.53 9.22
C ALA A 75 -14.47 -15.75 8.54
N GLU A 76 -15.31 -14.72 8.50
CA GLU A 76 -16.59 -14.74 7.78
C GLU A 76 -16.40 -15.02 6.27
N LEU A 77 -15.45 -14.32 5.64
CA LEU A 77 -15.16 -14.51 4.22
C LEU A 77 -14.62 -15.91 3.91
N VAL A 78 -13.78 -16.46 4.79
CA VAL A 78 -13.31 -17.84 4.67
C VAL A 78 -14.46 -18.83 4.77
N ALA A 79 -15.40 -18.62 5.70
CA ALA A 79 -16.58 -19.47 5.82
C ALA A 79 -17.51 -19.38 4.60
N ALA A 80 -17.61 -18.20 3.97
CA ALA A 80 -18.39 -18.00 2.75
C ALA A 80 -17.73 -18.61 1.50
N GLY A 81 -16.42 -18.84 1.51
CA GLY A 81 -15.70 -19.58 0.46
C GLY A 81 -15.41 -18.84 -0.85
N GLY A 82 -15.68 -17.53 -0.91
CA GLY A 82 -15.47 -16.70 -2.11
C GLY A 82 -14.54 -15.50 -1.89
N PRO A 83 -14.18 -14.76 -2.95
CA PRO A 83 -13.46 -13.52 -2.82
C PRO A 83 -14.29 -12.48 -2.06
N GLY A 84 -13.64 -11.66 -1.24
CA GLY A 84 -14.34 -10.65 -0.46
C GLY A 84 -13.46 -9.48 -0.01
N LEU A 85 -14.11 -8.31 0.08
CA LEU A 85 -13.52 -7.08 0.57
C LEU A 85 -13.39 -7.14 2.09
N LEU A 86 -12.16 -7.04 2.59
CA LEU A 86 -11.84 -6.90 4.00
C LEU A 86 -11.93 -5.44 4.44
N TYR A 87 -11.44 -4.53 3.60
CA TYR A 87 -11.32 -3.12 3.93
C TYR A 87 -11.39 -2.24 2.68
N GLU A 88 -12.10 -1.13 2.77
CA GLU A 88 -12.03 -0.01 1.82
C GLU A 88 -12.09 1.32 2.56
N GLY A 89 -11.11 2.19 2.32
CA GLY A 89 -11.00 3.45 3.06
C GLY A 89 -9.59 4.05 3.02
N PRO A 90 -9.29 5.06 3.86
CA PRO A 90 -7.95 5.64 3.96
C PRO A 90 -6.88 4.65 4.44
N VAL A 91 -5.61 4.85 4.06
CA VAL A 91 -4.52 3.97 4.48
C VAL A 91 -4.21 4.09 5.98
N ARG A 92 -4.36 5.28 6.59
CA ARG A 92 -3.98 5.53 8.00
C ARG A 92 -4.54 4.51 9.01
N PRO A 93 -5.88 4.33 9.13
CA PRO A 93 -6.43 3.35 10.07
C PRO A 93 -6.06 1.91 9.71
N LEU A 94 -5.87 1.62 8.42
CA LEU A 94 -5.51 0.27 7.96
C LEU A 94 -4.11 -0.14 8.42
N CYS A 95 -3.16 0.81 8.55
CA CYS A 95 -1.82 0.51 9.03
C CYS A 95 -1.80 -0.12 10.43
N ALA A 96 -2.71 0.27 11.33
CA ALA A 96 -2.83 -0.33 12.65
C ALA A 96 -3.46 -1.73 12.59
N LEU A 97 -4.42 -1.93 11.68
CA LEU A 97 -5.18 -3.19 11.57
C LEU A 97 -4.44 -4.27 10.78
N ALA A 98 -3.52 -3.89 9.89
CA ALA A 98 -2.83 -4.81 8.98
C ALA A 98 -1.34 -4.46 8.76
N PRO A 99 -0.54 -4.19 9.83
CA PRO A 99 0.79 -3.58 9.73
C PRO A 99 1.79 -4.37 8.86
N ASN A 100 1.67 -5.70 8.85
CA ASN A 100 2.56 -6.56 8.07
C ASN A 100 2.17 -6.67 6.59
N ASN A 101 0.91 -6.35 6.26
CA ASN A 101 0.35 -6.63 4.94
C ASN A 101 0.38 -5.41 4.01
N VAL A 102 0.42 -4.19 4.55
CA VAL A 102 0.11 -2.94 3.82
C VAL A 102 1.30 -1.99 3.63
N ASN A 103 2.54 -2.50 3.76
CA ASN A 103 3.76 -1.72 3.51
C ASN A 103 3.76 -1.01 2.14
N SER A 104 3.21 -1.64 1.09
CA SER A 104 3.11 -1.04 -0.24
C SER A 104 2.13 0.12 -0.31
N MET A 105 1.02 0.07 0.45
CA MET A 105 0.07 1.17 0.54
C MET A 105 0.69 2.34 1.30
N ALA A 106 1.43 2.04 2.38
CA ALA A 106 2.18 3.06 3.11
C ALA A 106 3.28 3.70 2.26
N ALA A 107 3.99 2.93 1.42
CA ALA A 107 4.92 3.49 0.43
C ALA A 107 4.21 4.44 -0.56
N ALA A 108 2.99 4.10 -0.99
CA ALA A 108 2.20 4.96 -1.88
C ALA A 108 1.82 6.29 -1.21
N CYS A 109 1.52 6.28 0.09
CA CYS A 109 1.27 7.49 0.86
C CYS A 109 2.50 8.40 0.95
N VAL A 110 3.68 7.80 1.05
CA VAL A 110 4.95 8.55 1.06
C VAL A 110 5.25 9.13 -0.31
N ALA A 111 4.94 8.40 -1.39
CA ALA A 111 5.10 8.83 -2.77
C ALA A 111 4.11 9.96 -3.18
N ALA A 112 2.94 10.01 -2.55
CA ALA A 112 1.91 11.01 -2.80
C ALA A 112 1.64 11.89 -1.56
N PRO A 113 2.59 12.70 -1.08
CA PRO A 113 2.48 13.40 0.20
C PRO A 113 1.31 14.40 0.26
N ARG A 114 0.79 14.93 -0.85
CA ARG A 114 -0.40 15.81 -0.83
C ARG A 114 -1.67 15.03 -0.48
N LEU A 115 -1.76 13.78 -0.89
CA LEU A 115 -2.85 12.87 -0.47
C LEU A 115 -2.55 12.27 0.91
N GLY A 116 -1.32 11.81 1.11
CA GLY A 116 -0.85 11.20 2.35
C GLY A 116 -1.67 9.98 2.78
N PHE A 117 -1.54 9.61 4.05
CA PHE A 117 -2.21 8.42 4.61
C PHE A 117 -3.74 8.57 4.72
N ASP A 118 -4.26 9.79 4.69
CA ASP A 118 -5.69 10.08 4.80
C ASP A 118 -6.39 10.18 3.43
N GLY A 119 -5.67 10.62 2.40
CA GLY A 119 -6.19 10.80 1.04
C GLY A 119 -5.97 9.62 0.11
N VAL A 120 -4.92 8.82 0.31
CA VAL A 120 -4.72 7.58 -0.46
C VAL A 120 -5.76 6.54 -0.03
N ARG A 121 -6.45 5.94 -1.01
CA ARG A 121 -7.46 4.91 -0.79
C ARG A 121 -6.82 3.52 -0.82
N ALA A 122 -7.12 2.71 0.19
CA ALA A 122 -6.77 1.31 0.26
C ALA A 122 -7.98 0.43 -0.02
N ARG A 123 -7.77 -0.66 -0.75
CA ARG A 123 -8.70 -1.78 -0.85
C ARG A 123 -7.97 -3.07 -0.53
N LEU A 124 -8.46 -3.82 0.44
CA LEU A 124 -7.87 -5.09 0.86
C LEU A 124 -8.83 -6.23 0.54
N VAL A 125 -8.41 -7.17 -0.31
CA VAL A 125 -9.26 -8.25 -0.81
C VAL A 125 -8.67 -9.60 -0.41
N ALA A 126 -9.50 -10.43 0.21
CA ALA A 126 -9.20 -11.84 0.44
C ALA A 126 -9.81 -12.67 -0.69
N ASP A 127 -8.97 -13.41 -1.40
CA ASP A 127 -9.40 -14.20 -2.57
C ASP A 127 -8.74 -15.58 -2.55
N PRO A 128 -9.51 -16.68 -2.36
CA PRO A 128 -8.97 -18.02 -2.35
C PRO A 128 -8.46 -18.50 -3.72
N SER A 129 -8.83 -17.82 -4.82
CA SER A 129 -8.41 -18.17 -6.20
C SER A 129 -6.99 -17.72 -6.56
N VAL A 130 -6.32 -16.96 -5.67
CA VAL A 130 -4.90 -16.56 -5.80
C VAL A 130 -4.02 -17.22 -4.72
N PRO A 131 -3.97 -18.56 -4.64
CA PRO A 131 -3.37 -19.29 -3.52
C PRO A 131 -1.87 -19.01 -3.31
N ASP A 132 -1.17 -18.65 -4.38
CA ASP A 132 0.28 -18.54 -4.50
C ASP A 132 0.71 -17.21 -5.13
N TRP A 133 -0.17 -16.20 -5.12
CA TRP A 133 0.11 -14.87 -5.66
C TRP A 133 -0.31 -13.77 -4.69
N HIS A 134 0.47 -12.69 -4.69
CA HIS A 134 0.05 -11.39 -4.18
C HIS A 134 -0.15 -10.45 -5.35
N VAL A 135 -1.37 -9.95 -5.51
CA VAL A 135 -1.71 -9.00 -6.56
C VAL A 135 -1.78 -7.61 -5.94
N VAL A 136 -1.09 -6.66 -6.55
CA VAL A 136 -1.16 -5.24 -6.21
C VAL A 136 -1.60 -4.49 -7.44
N GLU A 137 -2.72 -3.83 -7.36
CA GLU A 137 -3.21 -2.90 -8.37
C GLU A 137 -3.08 -1.48 -7.86
N VAL A 138 -2.61 -0.59 -8.72
CA VAL A 138 -2.44 0.83 -8.43
C VAL A 138 -3.20 1.61 -9.49
N GLU A 139 -4.17 2.39 -9.04
CA GLU A 139 -4.98 3.26 -9.87
C GLU A 139 -4.64 4.73 -9.55
N VAL A 140 -4.20 5.45 -10.56
CA VAL A 140 -3.85 6.87 -10.49
C VAL A 140 -4.85 7.65 -11.33
N THR A 141 -5.41 8.72 -10.76
CA THR A 141 -6.20 9.70 -11.50
C THR A 141 -5.55 11.07 -11.40
N GLY A 142 -5.32 11.70 -12.54
CA GLY A 142 -4.85 13.07 -12.61
C GLY A 142 -5.96 14.11 -12.42
N VAL A 143 -5.60 15.35 -12.15
CA VAL A 143 -6.51 16.50 -12.27
C VAL A 143 -6.94 16.59 -13.73
N GLY A 144 -8.24 16.67 -13.96
CA GLY A 144 -8.84 16.72 -15.29
C GLY A 144 -9.72 17.94 -15.47
N ASP A 145 -10.14 18.14 -16.72
CA ASP A 145 -11.11 19.17 -17.10
C ASP A 145 -12.30 18.52 -17.82
N GLN A 146 -13.51 18.94 -17.47
CA GLN A 146 -14.77 18.47 -18.07
C GLN A 146 -14.88 16.93 -18.18
N GLY A 147 -14.50 16.21 -17.11
CA GLY A 147 -14.56 14.74 -17.06
C GLY A 147 -13.44 14.02 -17.79
N ARG A 148 -12.46 14.73 -18.37
CA ARG A 148 -11.28 14.15 -19.01
C ARG A 148 -10.08 14.31 -18.08
N ALA A 149 -9.73 13.22 -17.42
CA ALA A 149 -8.54 13.12 -16.55
C ALA A 149 -7.64 11.98 -17.04
N LEU A 150 -6.32 12.14 -16.90
CA LEU A 150 -5.40 11.02 -17.02
C LEU A 150 -5.82 9.93 -16.03
N ARG A 151 -5.93 8.69 -16.50
CA ARG A 151 -6.11 7.51 -15.65
C ARG A 151 -5.08 6.47 -16.03
N VAL A 152 -4.37 5.96 -15.03
CA VAL A 152 -3.40 4.88 -15.20
C VAL A 152 -3.74 3.80 -14.20
N THR A 153 -3.90 2.58 -14.70
CA THR A 153 -4.02 1.38 -13.87
C THR A 153 -2.83 0.48 -14.15
N SER A 154 -2.15 0.04 -13.10
CA SER A 154 -1.09 -0.96 -13.20
C SER A 154 -1.39 -2.13 -12.29
N THR A 155 -1.03 -3.33 -12.73
CA THR A 155 -1.23 -4.56 -11.95
C THR A 155 0.08 -5.31 -11.86
N ARG A 156 0.55 -5.52 -10.64
CA ARG A 156 1.70 -6.38 -10.33
C ARG A 156 1.20 -7.67 -9.72
N ARG A 157 1.51 -8.80 -10.37
CA ARG A 157 1.30 -10.15 -9.83
C ARG A 157 2.65 -10.68 -9.35
N ASN A 158 2.76 -10.93 -8.05
CA ASN A 158 3.99 -11.40 -7.43
C ASN A 158 3.81 -12.83 -6.89
N PRO A 159 4.63 -13.81 -7.31
CA PRO A 159 4.60 -15.14 -6.71
C PRO A 159 4.83 -15.08 -5.20
N ALA A 160 4.07 -15.87 -4.46
CA ALA A 160 4.15 -15.97 -3.00
C ALA A 160 3.91 -17.42 -2.58
N ALA A 161 4.77 -17.96 -1.72
CA ALA A 161 4.51 -19.28 -1.16
C ALA A 161 3.15 -19.28 -0.43
N PRO A 162 2.38 -20.38 -0.46
CA PRO A 162 1.12 -20.50 0.28
C PRO A 162 1.21 -20.00 1.73
N GLY A 163 0.43 -18.96 2.06
CA GLY A 163 0.38 -18.40 3.41
C GLY A 163 1.51 -17.43 3.77
N ALA A 164 2.41 -17.14 2.84
CA ALA A 164 3.41 -16.10 3.02
C ALA A 164 2.77 -14.71 3.07
N VAL A 165 3.26 -13.84 3.94
CA VAL A 165 2.74 -12.46 4.10
C VAL A 165 3.28 -11.53 3.01
N THR A 166 4.48 -11.82 2.52
CA THR A 166 5.24 -11.05 1.53
C THR A 166 5.59 -11.95 0.35
N GLY A 167 5.43 -11.44 -0.88
CA GLY A 167 5.77 -12.20 -2.10
C GLY A 167 7.27 -12.14 -2.41
N THR A 168 7.77 -13.11 -3.17
CA THR A 168 9.21 -13.31 -3.42
C THR A 168 9.86 -12.08 -4.04
N ALA A 169 9.26 -11.51 -5.10
CA ALA A 169 9.82 -10.32 -5.75
C ALA A 169 9.69 -9.02 -4.92
N THR A 170 8.91 -9.03 -3.82
CA THR A 170 8.83 -7.88 -2.90
C THR A 170 10.01 -7.91 -1.95
N ARG A 171 10.44 -9.11 -1.53
CA ARG A 171 11.69 -9.29 -0.79
C ARG A 171 12.86 -8.86 -1.66
N ASP A 172 12.91 -9.29 -2.91
CA ASP A 172 14.00 -8.93 -3.82
C ASP A 172 14.02 -7.43 -4.14
N ALA A 173 12.85 -6.82 -4.36
CA ALA A 173 12.73 -5.37 -4.53
C ALA A 173 13.10 -4.58 -3.27
N PHE A 174 12.83 -5.12 -2.07
CA PHE A 174 13.29 -4.52 -0.81
C PHE A 174 14.82 -4.56 -0.74
N TRP A 175 15.45 -5.70 -1.04
CA TRP A 175 16.92 -5.84 -1.03
C TRP A 175 17.60 -5.01 -2.13
N SER A 176 17.02 -4.91 -3.32
CA SER A 176 17.56 -4.11 -4.43
C SER A 176 17.36 -2.60 -4.25
N SER A 177 16.57 -2.21 -3.25
CA SER A 177 16.30 -0.81 -2.89
C SER A 177 17.22 -0.30 -1.78
N LEU A 178 18.05 -1.18 -1.20
CA LEU A 178 19.14 -0.83 -0.28
C LEU A 178 20.31 -0.22 -1.04
#